data_AF-A0A7C2J8X8-F1
#
_entry.id   AF-A0A7C2J8X8-F1
#
_cell.length_a   1.000
_cell.length_b   1.000
_cell.length_c   1.000
_cell.angle_alpha   90.00
_cell.angle_beta   90.00
_cell.angle_gamma   90.00
#
_symmetry.space_group_name_H-M   'P 1'
#
loop_
_entity.id
_entity.type
_entity.pdbx_description
1 polymer ?
#
loop_
_entity_poly.entity_id
_entity_poly.type
_entity_poly.pdbx_seq_one_letter_code
_entity_poly.pdbx_strand_id
1 'polypeptide(L)'
;MALVNELSQRIRDRSTGAYTPPDAHHGIPVGSIVSTLIILGGLGVIVWFLLGERAPRCPICLKSMRLLDEKQDDAYLSPSQLTEERLGSIDYRVWRCDKCQTLEIRKRTQWVSGYEVCPKCNGRTLKTTSRVVREPTYRRTGLELIRKVCKNPKCDYEEEQQRTLPRRERSPNVVVFGGGSGRGGGWFGGSSSGGWSGGGGGFGGGSFGGGSSGGGGAGASW
;
A
#
# COMPACT_ATOMS: atom_id res chain seq x y z
N MET A 1 60.17 -34.54 47.64
CA MET A 1 59.91 -33.15 47.21
C MET A 1 60.10 -32.90 45.70
N ALA A 2 60.76 -33.78 44.92
CA ALA A 2 60.89 -33.58 43.45
C ALA A 2 59.68 -34.09 42.64
N LEU A 3 59.04 -35.19 43.05
CA LEU A 3 57.91 -35.81 42.31
C LEU A 3 56.60 -35.01 42.34
N VAL A 4 56.36 -34.23 43.39
CA VAL A 4 55.14 -33.38 43.49
C VAL A 4 55.23 -32.19 42.55
N ASN A 5 56.44 -31.65 42.35
CA ASN A 5 56.66 -30.50 41.48
C ASN A 5 56.52 -30.89 40.00
N GLU A 6 56.99 -32.09 39.61
CA GLU A 6 56.91 -32.57 38.23
C GLU A 6 55.47 -32.92 37.81
N LEU A 7 54.67 -33.48 38.72
CA LEU A 7 53.23 -33.70 38.49
C LEU A 7 52.45 -32.37 38.41
N SER A 8 52.82 -31.37 39.21
CA SER A 8 52.19 -30.04 39.17
C SER A 8 52.45 -29.28 37.86
N GLN A 9 53.57 -29.55 37.20
CA GLN A 9 53.92 -28.93 35.92
C GLN A 9 53.17 -29.60 34.77
N ARG A 10 53.07 -30.94 34.75
CA ARG A 10 52.31 -31.67 33.73
C ARG A 10 50.80 -31.37 33.73
N ILE A 11 50.21 -31.04 34.89
CA ILE A 11 48.79 -30.65 34.99
C ILE A 11 48.56 -29.23 34.46
N ARG A 12 49.52 -28.31 34.66
CA ARG A 12 49.43 -26.94 34.13
C ARG A 12 49.52 -26.89 32.61
N ASP A 13 50.43 -27.65 32.01
CA ASP A 13 50.62 -27.67 30.56
C ASP A 13 49.43 -28.30 29.80
N ARG A 14 48.62 -29.13 30.47
CA ARG A 14 47.41 -29.73 29.88
C ARG A 14 46.18 -28.82 29.90
N SER A 15 46.25 -27.67 30.57
CA SER A 15 45.11 -26.76 30.79
C SER A 15 45.04 -25.56 29.84
N THR A 16 45.97 -25.42 28.90
CA THR A 16 46.01 -24.30 27.92
C THR A 16 45.18 -24.54 26.66
N GLY A 17 44.37 -25.60 26.63
CA GLY A 17 43.30 -25.74 25.64
C GLY A 17 42.18 -24.75 25.95
N ALA A 18 42.36 -23.48 25.56
CA ALA A 18 41.32 -22.48 25.62
C ALA A 18 40.10 -22.98 24.82
N TYR A 19 38.99 -23.21 25.53
CA TYR A 19 37.70 -23.43 24.90
C TYR A 19 37.32 -22.16 24.14
N THR A 20 37.45 -22.18 22.81
CA THR A 20 36.83 -21.18 21.94
C THR A 20 35.37 -21.63 21.74
N PRO A 21 34.37 -20.90 22.26
CA PRO A 21 32.98 -21.22 21.95
C PRO A 21 32.78 -21.11 20.42
N PRO A 22 31.97 -22.00 19.81
CA PRO A 22 31.65 -21.89 18.40
C PRO A 22 31.02 -20.52 18.12
N ASP A 23 31.46 -19.90 17.03
CA ASP A 23 31.07 -18.57 16.61
C ASP A 23 29.56 -18.38 16.73
N ALA A 24 29.15 -17.37 17.49
CA ALA A 24 27.77 -16.95 17.57
C ALA A 24 27.29 -16.64 16.16
N HIS A 25 26.45 -17.53 15.61
CA HIS A 25 25.81 -17.33 14.33
C HIS A 25 25.25 -15.91 14.26
N HIS A 26 25.86 -15.07 13.42
CA HIS A 26 25.35 -13.76 13.06
C HIS A 26 24.01 -13.97 12.35
N GLY A 27 22.93 -14.01 13.14
CA GLY A 27 21.58 -13.92 12.62
C GLY A 27 21.51 -12.65 11.78
N ILE A 28 21.17 -12.81 10.50
CA ILE A 28 20.98 -11.67 9.60
C ILE A 28 19.98 -10.73 10.30
N PRO A 29 20.36 -9.49 10.62
CA PRO A 29 19.47 -8.59 11.34
C PRO A 29 18.26 -8.37 10.46
N VAL A 30 17.09 -8.84 10.92
CA VAL A 30 15.82 -8.76 10.20
C VAL A 30 15.52 -7.31 9.74
N GLY A 31 16.04 -6.32 10.47
CA GLY A 31 15.99 -4.90 10.08
C GLY A 31 16.69 -4.56 8.75
N SER A 32 17.75 -5.26 8.38
CA SER A 32 18.43 -5.06 7.10
C SER A 32 17.62 -5.57 5.91
N ILE A 33 16.88 -6.66 6.08
CA ILE A 33 16.01 -7.22 5.02
C ILE A 33 14.78 -6.34 4.81
N VAL A 34 14.18 -5.82 5.89
CA VAL A 34 13.03 -4.90 5.77
C VAL A 34 13.45 -3.59 5.10
N SER A 35 14.63 -3.05 5.45
CA SER A 35 15.13 -1.81 4.88
C SER A 35 15.42 -1.93 3.37
N THR A 36 16.01 -3.04 2.92
CA THR A 36 16.26 -3.27 1.49
C THR A 36 14.98 -3.46 0.70
N LEU A 37 13.96 -4.14 1.25
CA LEU A 37 12.65 -4.27 0.60
C LEU A 37 11.94 -2.92 0.46
N ILE A 38 12.04 -2.03 1.45
CA ILE A 38 11.49 -0.67 1.36
C ILE A 38 12.23 0.14 0.28
N ILE A 39 13.55 0.05 0.21
CA ILE A 39 14.35 0.76 -0.80
C ILE A 39 14.05 0.22 -2.21
N LEU A 40 14.04 -1.10 -2.41
CA LEU A 40 13.73 -1.71 -3.70
C LEU A 40 12.28 -1.44 -4.13
N GLY A 41 11.33 -1.49 -3.18
CA GLY A 41 9.95 -1.10 -3.42
C GLY A 41 9.81 0.37 -3.81
N GLY A 42 10.49 1.28 -3.09
CA GLY A 42 10.52 2.71 -3.39
C GLY A 42 11.13 3.02 -4.75
N LEU A 43 12.27 2.40 -5.09
CA LEU A 43 12.90 2.52 -6.41
C LEU A 43 11.99 1.99 -7.51
N GLY A 44 11.29 0.87 -7.27
CA GLY A 44 10.28 0.33 -8.19
C GLY A 44 9.14 1.29 -8.46
N VAL A 45 8.60 1.95 -7.42
CA VAL A 45 7.56 2.97 -7.55
C VAL A 45 8.05 4.19 -8.32
N ILE A 46 9.26 4.67 -8.06
CA ILE A 46 9.86 5.81 -8.77
C ILE A 46 10.07 5.47 -10.25
N VAL A 47 10.66 4.31 -10.54
CA VAL A 47 10.86 3.86 -11.94
C VAL A 47 9.52 3.69 -12.64
N TRP A 48 8.51 3.08 -12.00
CA TRP A 48 7.17 2.97 -12.57
C TRP A 48 6.55 4.34 -12.86
N PHE A 49 6.70 5.31 -11.95
CA PHE A 49 6.23 6.68 -12.14
C PHE A 49 6.93 7.37 -13.32
N LEU A 50 8.26 7.23 -13.42
CA LEU A 50 9.05 7.79 -14.52
C LEU A 50 8.79 7.11 -15.87
N LEU A 51 8.43 5.83 -15.86
CA LEU A 51 8.14 5.06 -17.07
C LEU A 51 6.67 5.18 -17.54
N GLY A 52 5.77 5.63 -16.67
CA GLY A 52 4.33 5.70 -16.91
C GLY A 52 3.89 6.73 -17.95
N GLU A 53 4.77 7.65 -18.35
CA GLU A 53 4.43 8.79 -19.22
C GLU A 53 5.16 8.79 -20.57
N ARG A 54 5.55 7.61 -21.06
CA ARG A 54 6.18 7.51 -22.39
C ARG A 54 5.20 7.85 -23.51
N ALA A 55 5.62 8.73 -24.41
CA ALA A 55 4.88 9.07 -25.62
C ALA A 55 4.58 7.81 -26.46
N PRO A 56 3.32 7.57 -26.85
CA PRO A 56 2.98 6.44 -27.66
C PRO A 56 3.49 6.57 -29.09
N ARG A 57 3.60 5.41 -29.74
CA ARG A 57 3.87 5.30 -31.18
C ARG A 57 2.53 5.34 -31.90
N CYS A 58 2.46 6.14 -32.96
CA CYS A 58 1.25 6.21 -33.78
C CYS A 58 0.91 4.82 -34.35
N PRO A 59 -0.37 4.39 -34.27
CA PRO A 59 -0.79 3.08 -34.80
C PRO A 59 -0.71 2.97 -36.32
N ILE A 60 -0.65 4.10 -37.05
CA ILE A 60 -0.61 4.11 -38.52
C ILE A 60 0.84 4.19 -39.03
N CYS A 61 1.62 5.18 -38.57
CA CYS A 61 2.94 5.47 -39.15
C CYS A 61 4.11 5.19 -38.19
N LEU A 62 3.87 4.65 -36.99
CA LEU A 62 4.87 4.25 -35.99
C LEU A 62 5.83 5.36 -35.51
N LYS A 63 5.49 6.63 -35.76
CA LYS A 63 6.24 7.79 -35.27
C LYS A 63 5.77 8.20 -33.87
N SER A 64 6.64 8.84 -33.10
CA SER A 64 6.28 9.37 -31.79
C SER A 64 5.16 10.40 -31.92
N MET A 65 4.19 10.33 -31.03
CA MET A 65 3.09 11.28 -30.94
C MET A 65 3.43 12.39 -29.94
N ARG A 66 2.85 13.58 -30.15
CA ARG A 66 2.96 14.73 -29.25
C ARG A 66 1.71 14.80 -28.38
N LEU A 67 1.88 15.05 -27.09
CA LEU A 67 0.77 15.34 -26.18
C LEU A 67 0.24 16.75 -26.49
N LEU A 68 -1.08 16.86 -26.61
CA LEU A 68 -1.75 18.16 -26.70
C LEU A 68 -1.81 18.80 -25.31
N ASP A 69 -1.77 20.13 -25.26
CA ASP A 69 -2.00 20.86 -24.01
C ASP A 69 -3.46 20.73 -23.57
N GLU A 70 -3.74 20.89 -22.27
CA GLU A 70 -5.06 20.82 -21.62
C GLU A 70 -6.15 21.75 -22.17
N LYS A 71 -5.80 22.67 -23.07
CA LYS A 71 -6.78 23.53 -23.78
C LYS A 71 -7.05 23.06 -25.20
N GLN A 72 -6.09 22.35 -25.78
CA GLN A 72 -6.13 21.84 -27.15
C GLN A 72 -6.83 20.49 -27.21
N ASP A 73 -6.67 19.66 -26.17
CA ASP A 73 -7.37 18.39 -26.02
C ASP A 73 -8.86 18.54 -25.77
N ASP A 74 -9.31 19.58 -25.04
CA ASP A 74 -10.71 19.93 -24.80
C ASP A 74 -11.57 19.89 -26.08
N ALA A 75 -10.99 20.31 -27.21
CA ALA A 75 -11.65 20.32 -28.51
C ALA A 75 -12.00 18.92 -29.06
N TYR A 76 -11.36 17.88 -28.52
CA TYR A 76 -11.51 16.48 -28.92
C TYR A 76 -12.26 15.64 -27.88
N LEU A 77 -12.58 16.20 -26.71
CA LEU A 77 -13.25 15.51 -25.63
C LEU A 77 -14.77 15.71 -25.67
N SER A 78 -15.50 14.67 -25.30
CA SER A 78 -16.95 14.75 -25.15
C SER A 78 -17.34 15.53 -23.88
N PRO A 79 -18.55 16.11 -23.80
CA PRO A 79 -19.00 16.85 -22.61
C PRO A 79 -18.95 16.03 -21.30
N SER A 80 -19.10 14.71 -21.38
CA SER A 80 -18.94 13.83 -20.22
C SER A 80 -17.48 13.71 -19.78
N GLN A 81 -16.55 13.60 -20.71
CA GLN A 81 -15.11 13.51 -20.41
C GLN A 81 -14.59 14.81 -19.78
N LEU A 82 -15.01 15.95 -20.34
CA LEU A 82 -14.72 17.28 -19.76
C LEU A 82 -15.25 17.43 -18.33
N THR A 83 -16.38 16.79 -18.03
CA THR A 83 -16.92 16.80 -16.68
C THR A 83 -16.07 15.92 -15.75
N GLU A 84 -15.61 14.76 -16.21
CA GLU A 84 -14.72 13.88 -15.43
C GLU A 84 -13.37 14.55 -15.14
N GLU A 85 -12.81 15.31 -16.09
CA GLU A 85 -11.60 16.12 -15.89
C GLU A 85 -11.82 17.26 -14.92
N ARG A 86 -12.91 18.00 -15.08
CA ARG A 86 -13.27 19.08 -14.14
C ARG A 86 -13.43 18.58 -12.71
N LEU A 87 -13.91 17.35 -12.54
CA LEU A 87 -14.04 16.71 -11.22
C LEU A 87 -12.71 16.09 -10.73
N GLY A 88 -11.70 16.02 -11.58
CA GLY A 88 -10.42 15.37 -11.30
C GLY A 88 -10.57 13.86 -11.11
N SER A 89 -11.60 13.23 -11.69
CA SER A 89 -11.85 11.80 -11.55
C SER A 89 -11.12 10.97 -12.61
N ILE A 90 -11.00 11.52 -13.82
CA ILE A 90 -10.24 10.98 -14.94
C ILE A 90 -9.50 12.14 -15.60
N ASP A 91 -8.26 11.89 -16.01
CA ASP A 91 -7.40 12.80 -16.77
C ASP A 91 -7.26 12.19 -18.18
N TYR A 92 -7.81 12.85 -19.21
CA TYR A 92 -7.72 12.37 -20.60
C TYR A 92 -6.57 13.06 -21.32
N ARG A 93 -5.59 12.26 -21.70
CA ARG A 93 -4.44 12.73 -22.47
C ARG A 93 -4.68 12.47 -23.94
N VAL A 94 -4.77 13.53 -24.74
CA VAL A 94 -4.93 13.44 -26.19
C VAL A 94 -3.57 13.55 -26.87
N TRP A 95 -3.15 12.47 -27.51
CA TRP A 95 -1.92 12.40 -28.29
C TRP A 95 -2.23 12.61 -29.77
N ARG A 96 -1.44 13.45 -30.44
CA ARG A 96 -1.56 13.72 -31.87
C ARG A 96 -0.28 13.37 -32.60
N CYS A 97 -0.40 12.71 -33.74
CA CYS A 97 0.73 12.48 -34.64
C CYS A 97 0.88 13.65 -35.63
N ASP A 98 2.03 14.30 -35.67
CA ASP A 98 2.25 15.44 -36.59
C ASP A 98 2.33 15.02 -38.08
N LYS A 99 2.60 13.74 -38.38
CA LYS A 99 2.75 13.25 -39.75
C LYS A 99 1.43 12.82 -40.40
N CYS A 100 0.63 12.02 -39.72
CA CYS A 100 -0.64 11.49 -40.26
C CYS A 100 -1.88 12.07 -39.57
N GLN A 101 -1.73 12.96 -38.60
CA GLN A 101 -2.83 13.64 -37.89
C GLN A 101 -3.76 12.70 -37.10
N THR A 102 -3.36 11.44 -36.91
CA THR A 102 -4.08 10.48 -36.05
C THR A 102 -4.05 10.94 -34.60
N LEU A 103 -5.20 10.79 -33.93
CA LEU A 103 -5.37 11.06 -32.51
C LEU A 103 -5.48 9.75 -31.71
N GLU A 104 -4.91 9.74 -30.52
CA GLU A 104 -5.05 8.67 -29.54
C GLU A 104 -5.38 9.27 -28.18
N ILE A 105 -6.53 8.90 -27.61
CA ILE A 105 -6.98 9.40 -26.31
C ILE A 105 -6.70 8.34 -25.25
N ARG A 106 -5.91 8.67 -24.24
CA ARG A 106 -5.60 7.79 -23.11
C ARG A 106 -6.22 8.33 -21.84
N LYS A 107 -6.96 7.49 -21.13
CA LYS A 107 -7.57 7.83 -19.84
C LYS A 107 -6.68 7.43 -18.68
N ARG A 108 -6.46 8.33 -17.73
CA ARG A 108 -5.79 8.06 -16.45
C ARG A 108 -6.81 8.24 -15.32
N THR A 109 -7.26 7.12 -14.75
CA THR A 109 -8.20 7.13 -13.62
C THR A 109 -7.51 7.61 -12.34
N GLN A 110 -8.07 8.63 -11.70
CA GLN A 110 -7.61 9.12 -10.41
C GLN A 110 -8.30 8.34 -9.29
N TRP A 111 -7.63 7.29 -8.81
CA TRP A 111 -8.18 6.37 -7.79
C TRP A 111 -8.50 7.07 -6.46
N VAL A 112 -7.79 8.15 -6.14
CA VAL A 112 -7.95 8.92 -4.89
C VAL A 112 -8.92 10.10 -4.99
N SER A 113 -9.57 10.31 -6.15
CA SER A 113 -10.50 11.43 -6.38
C SER A 113 -11.78 11.37 -5.52
N GLY A 114 -12.10 10.21 -4.96
CA GLY A 114 -13.34 10.00 -4.21
C GLY A 114 -14.60 10.06 -5.09
N TYR A 115 -14.45 9.86 -6.41
CA TYR A 115 -15.54 9.67 -7.36
C TYR A 115 -15.59 8.23 -7.86
N GLU A 116 -16.80 7.72 -8.00
CA GLU A 116 -17.12 6.37 -8.46
C GLU A 116 -17.84 6.40 -9.82
N VAL A 117 -17.97 5.24 -10.45
CA VAL A 117 -18.71 5.09 -11.70
C VAL A 117 -20.21 5.21 -11.42
N CYS A 118 -20.87 6.14 -12.11
CA CYS A 118 -22.31 6.27 -12.03
C CYS A 118 -23.01 5.11 -12.77
N PRO A 119 -23.96 4.40 -12.15
CA PRO A 119 -24.65 3.29 -12.81
C PRO A 119 -25.61 3.73 -13.93
N LYS A 120 -26.00 5.00 -13.98
CA LYS A 120 -26.92 5.55 -15.00
C LYS A 120 -26.19 6.02 -16.26
N CYS A 121 -25.08 6.76 -16.10
CA CYS A 121 -24.37 7.36 -17.24
C CYS A 121 -22.97 6.79 -17.49
N ASN A 122 -22.52 5.80 -16.70
CA ASN A 122 -21.21 5.13 -16.77
C ASN A 122 -19.96 6.04 -16.63
N GLY A 123 -20.15 7.35 -16.42
CA GLY A 123 -19.07 8.28 -16.13
C GLY A 123 -18.63 8.18 -14.67
N ARG A 124 -17.34 8.37 -14.39
CA ARG A 124 -16.76 8.40 -13.05
C ARG A 124 -17.03 9.73 -12.36
N THR A 125 -18.30 10.01 -12.12
CA THR A 125 -18.80 11.32 -11.62
C THR A 125 -19.68 11.17 -10.39
N LEU A 126 -19.80 9.96 -9.84
CA LEU A 126 -20.64 9.67 -8.68
C LEU A 126 -19.93 10.08 -7.39
N LYS A 127 -20.55 10.99 -6.61
CA LYS A 127 -20.05 11.41 -5.31
C LYS A 127 -20.85 10.75 -4.19
N THR A 128 -20.16 10.02 -3.33
CA THR A 128 -20.75 9.44 -2.11
C THR A 128 -20.48 10.34 -0.92
N THR A 129 -21.53 10.66 -0.17
CA THR A 129 -21.47 11.43 1.08
C THR A 129 -22.24 10.67 2.14
N SER A 130 -21.77 10.68 3.38
CA SER A 130 -22.51 10.07 4.49
C SER A 130 -22.63 11.00 5.67
N ARG A 131 -23.73 10.87 6.40
CA ARG A 131 -23.98 11.59 7.65
C ARG A 131 -24.56 10.66 8.69
N VAL A 132 -24.07 10.74 9.93
CA VAL A 132 -24.65 10.00 11.05
C VAL A 132 -25.96 10.69 11.45
N VAL A 133 -27.08 9.99 11.27
CA VAL A 133 -28.41 10.46 11.68
C VAL A 133 -28.64 10.19 13.16
N ARG A 134 -28.11 9.06 13.66
CA ARG A 134 -28.21 8.65 15.05
C ARG A 134 -26.91 8.06 15.53
N GLU A 135 -26.31 8.64 16.55
CA GLU A 135 -25.03 8.16 17.06
C GLU A 135 -25.15 6.76 17.69
N PRO A 136 -24.17 5.87 17.44
CA PRO A 136 -24.07 4.59 18.13
C PRO A 136 -23.69 4.81 19.60
N THR A 137 -24.34 4.07 20.49
CA THR A 137 -24.04 4.04 21.93
C THR A 137 -23.64 2.62 22.35
N TYR A 138 -23.21 2.44 23.59
CA TYR A 138 -22.94 1.10 24.14
C TYR A 138 -24.20 0.21 24.20
N ARG A 139 -25.40 0.84 24.21
CA ARG A 139 -26.68 0.14 24.36
C ARG A 139 -27.51 0.03 23.07
N ARG A 140 -27.21 0.86 22.06
CA ARG A 140 -28.02 0.98 20.84
C ARG A 140 -27.12 1.18 19.63
N THR A 141 -27.46 0.53 18.52
CA THR A 141 -26.81 0.73 17.21
C THR A 141 -26.94 2.19 16.79
N GLY A 142 -26.04 2.66 15.92
CA GLY A 142 -26.19 3.95 15.26
C GLY A 142 -26.92 3.79 13.92
N LEU A 143 -27.24 4.93 13.30
CA LEU A 143 -27.80 4.99 11.96
C LEU A 143 -27.06 6.05 11.17
N GLU A 144 -26.61 5.67 9.98
CA GLU A 144 -25.94 6.53 9.02
C GLU A 144 -26.75 6.58 7.74
N LEU A 145 -26.87 7.77 7.17
CA LEU A 145 -27.47 8.01 5.87
C LEU A 145 -26.36 8.20 4.85
N ILE A 146 -26.33 7.35 3.83
CA ILE A 146 -25.40 7.40 2.71
C ILE A 146 -26.16 7.94 1.50
N ARG A 147 -25.72 9.07 0.97
CA ARG A 147 -26.28 9.71 -0.21
C ARG A 147 -25.26 9.69 -1.34
N LYS A 148 -25.63 9.11 -2.48
CA LYS A 148 -24.84 9.09 -3.71
C LYS A 148 -25.48 10.00 -4.74
N VAL A 149 -24.71 10.94 -5.29
CA VAL A 149 -25.22 11.91 -6.27
C VAL A 149 -24.26 11.99 -7.44
N CYS A 150 -24.78 11.85 -8.66
CA CYS A 150 -24.01 12.07 -9.87
C CYS A 150 -23.74 13.56 -10.08
N LYS A 151 -22.49 13.93 -10.39
CA LYS A 151 -22.10 15.32 -10.66
C LYS A 151 -22.09 15.67 -12.15
N ASN A 152 -22.46 14.73 -13.02
CA ASN A 152 -22.62 15.00 -14.44
C ASN A 152 -23.89 15.82 -14.72
N PRO A 153 -23.80 17.02 -15.34
CA PRO A 153 -24.97 17.87 -15.57
C PRO A 153 -26.04 17.24 -16.49
N LYS A 154 -25.68 16.22 -17.27
CA LYS A 154 -26.62 15.46 -18.11
C LYS A 154 -27.19 14.23 -17.42
N CYS A 155 -26.92 14.02 -16.14
CA CYS A 155 -27.34 12.86 -15.36
C CYS A 155 -27.85 13.27 -13.97
N ASP A 156 -29.10 12.95 -13.71
CA ASP A 156 -29.87 13.20 -12.49
C ASP A 156 -29.89 12.00 -11.53
N TYR A 157 -28.89 11.11 -11.62
CA TYR A 157 -28.83 9.94 -10.74
C TYR A 157 -28.57 10.36 -9.28
N GLU A 158 -29.48 9.96 -8.41
CA GLU A 158 -29.39 10.11 -6.96
C GLU A 158 -29.89 8.84 -6.28
N GLU A 159 -29.20 8.43 -5.23
CA GLU A 159 -29.56 7.28 -4.41
C GLU A 159 -29.31 7.59 -2.94
N GLU A 160 -30.26 7.21 -2.09
CA GLU A 160 -30.13 7.31 -0.63
C GLU A 160 -30.27 5.92 -0.01
N GLN A 161 -29.33 5.57 0.86
CA GLN A 161 -29.29 4.30 1.57
C GLN A 161 -29.06 4.53 3.05
N GLN A 162 -29.69 3.72 3.90
CA GLN A 162 -29.42 3.72 5.34
C GLN A 162 -28.48 2.57 5.70
N ARG A 163 -27.48 2.87 6.52
CA ARG A 163 -26.54 1.90 7.07
C ARG A 163 -26.62 1.90 8.59
N THR A 164 -26.86 0.73 9.18
CA THR A 164 -26.83 0.55 10.63
C THR A 164 -25.38 0.51 11.10
N LEU A 165 -25.00 1.40 12.02
CA LEU A 165 -23.69 1.39 12.64
C LEU A 165 -23.68 0.46 13.86
N PRO A 166 -22.59 -0.31 14.08
CA PRO A 166 -22.49 -1.17 15.25
C PRO A 166 -22.53 -0.36 16.55
N ARG A 167 -22.89 -1.05 17.63
CA ARG A 167 -22.84 -0.47 18.99
C ARG A 167 -21.40 -0.18 19.36
N ARG A 168 -21.19 0.80 20.26
CA ARG A 168 -19.85 1.02 20.83
C ARG A 168 -19.49 -0.17 21.70
N GLU A 169 -18.31 -0.73 21.49
CA GLU A 169 -17.75 -1.77 22.36
C GLU A 169 -16.86 -1.13 23.41
N ARG A 170 -16.85 -1.71 24.61
CA ARG A 170 -15.84 -1.38 25.61
C ARG A 170 -14.63 -2.24 25.27
N SER A 171 -13.51 -1.62 24.92
CA SER A 171 -12.26 -2.35 24.76
C SER A 171 -12.02 -3.17 26.03
N PRO A 172 -11.90 -4.50 25.96
CA PRO A 172 -11.29 -5.21 27.07
C PRO A 172 -9.86 -4.67 27.20
N ASN A 173 -9.44 -4.35 28.42
CA ASN A 173 -8.03 -4.10 28.69
C ASN A 173 -7.27 -5.33 28.19
N VAL A 174 -6.58 -5.22 27.05
CA VAL A 174 -5.64 -6.24 26.62
C VAL A 174 -4.45 -6.12 27.55
N VAL A 175 -4.51 -6.90 28.64
CA VAL A 175 -3.32 -7.18 29.43
C VAL A 175 -2.46 -8.09 28.54
N VAL A 176 -1.50 -7.49 27.84
CA VAL A 176 -0.44 -8.25 27.21
C VAL A 176 0.36 -8.87 28.35
N PHE A 177 0.05 -10.12 28.69
CA PHE A 177 0.92 -10.96 29.52
C PHE A 177 2.16 -11.30 28.69
N GLY A 178 3.07 -10.33 28.58
CA GLY A 178 4.44 -10.58 28.19
C GLY A 178 5.09 -11.38 29.30
N GLY A 179 5.14 -12.70 29.13
CA GLY A 179 6.01 -13.56 29.91
C GLY A 179 7.46 -13.13 29.69
N GLY A 180 8.03 -12.48 30.69
CA GLY A 180 9.39 -11.95 30.65
C GLY A 180 9.79 -11.47 32.03
N SER A 181 10.47 -12.35 32.76
CA SER A 181 11.03 -12.13 34.09
C SER A 181 11.94 -10.90 34.18
N GLY A 182 11.57 -9.95 35.05
CA GLY A 182 12.49 -9.19 35.89
C GLY A 182 13.21 -7.98 35.28
N ARG A 183 12.72 -6.78 35.59
CA ARG A 183 13.35 -5.81 36.52
C ARG A 183 12.53 -4.51 36.50
N GLY A 184 12.11 -4.10 37.70
CA GLY A 184 11.31 -2.91 37.92
C GLY A 184 12.06 -1.62 37.58
N GLY A 185 11.27 -0.59 37.31
CA GLY A 185 11.74 0.78 37.07
C GLY A 185 10.61 1.62 36.51
N GLY A 186 9.61 1.92 37.35
CA GLY A 186 8.57 2.88 36.99
C GLY A 186 9.15 4.28 36.89
N TRP A 187 8.89 4.96 35.78
CA TRP A 187 8.99 6.42 35.67
C TRP A 187 7.79 6.94 34.87
N PHE A 188 6.81 7.44 35.62
CA PHE A 188 6.06 8.70 35.42
C PHE A 188 6.63 9.56 34.28
N GLY A 189 5.90 10.09 33.30
CA GLY A 189 4.57 10.69 33.33
C GLY A 189 4.69 12.04 32.58
N GLY A 190 3.66 12.47 31.85
CA GLY A 190 3.55 13.89 31.45
C GLY A 190 2.97 14.18 30.06
N SER A 191 1.92 15.00 30.09
CA SER A 191 1.57 16.06 29.12
C SER A 191 0.62 15.74 27.96
N SER A 192 -0.66 16.02 28.23
CA SER A 192 -1.57 16.91 27.52
C SER A 192 -1.31 17.30 26.04
N SER A 193 -2.42 17.22 25.29
CA SER A 193 -2.81 18.03 24.12
C SER A 193 -2.17 17.76 22.75
N GLY A 194 -3.02 17.72 21.72
CA GLY A 194 -2.64 17.88 20.31
C GLY A 194 -2.96 16.65 19.46
N GLY A 195 -3.89 16.81 18.52
CA GLY A 195 -4.56 15.71 17.83
C GLY A 195 -3.70 14.93 16.85
N TRP A 196 -3.97 13.62 16.77
CA TRP A 196 -3.49 12.73 15.72
C TRP A 196 -4.69 12.14 14.99
N SER A 197 -4.85 12.49 13.72
CA SER A 197 -5.63 11.72 12.75
C SER A 197 -4.67 11.27 11.66
N GLY A 198 -4.18 10.03 11.78
CA GLY A 198 -3.30 9.39 10.81
C GLY A 198 -3.03 7.93 11.16
N GLY A 199 -3.54 7.02 10.31
CA GLY A 199 -3.18 5.59 10.23
C GLY A 199 -3.87 4.67 11.24
N GLY A 200 -4.33 3.46 10.93
CA GLY A 200 -4.18 2.60 9.76
C GLY A 200 -4.31 1.13 10.21
N GLY A 201 -4.61 0.23 9.27
CA GLY A 201 -4.19 -1.18 9.34
C GLY A 201 -5.13 -2.19 10.01
N GLY A 202 -5.71 -3.06 9.19
CA GLY A 202 -6.15 -4.40 9.58
C GLY A 202 -5.53 -5.40 8.63
N PHE A 203 -4.47 -6.09 9.07
CA PHE A 203 -3.84 -7.19 8.35
C PHE A 203 -4.45 -8.50 8.87
N GLY A 204 -5.15 -9.23 8.00
CA GLY A 204 -5.64 -10.58 8.26
C GLY A 204 -4.73 -11.60 7.58
N GLY A 205 -4.06 -12.43 8.38
CA GLY A 205 -3.20 -13.51 7.91
C GLY A 205 -3.96 -14.76 7.47
N GLY A 206 -3.31 -15.58 6.64
CA GLY A 206 -3.79 -16.89 6.22
C GLY A 206 -2.69 -17.72 5.56
N SER A 207 -2.06 -18.57 6.38
CA SER A 207 -1.49 -19.90 6.14
C SER A 207 -0.52 -20.18 4.98
N PHE A 208 0.65 -20.69 5.39
CA PHE A 208 1.74 -21.25 4.63
C PHE A 208 1.42 -22.70 4.22
N GLY A 209 1.62 -23.04 2.95
CA GLY A 209 1.63 -24.41 2.45
C GLY A 209 2.81 -24.58 1.49
N GLY A 210 3.87 -25.24 1.97
CA GLY A 210 5.07 -25.55 1.20
C GLY A 210 4.92 -26.77 0.29
N GLY A 211 5.77 -26.84 -0.74
CA GLY A 211 5.93 -28.00 -1.61
C GLY A 211 7.04 -27.76 -2.64
N SER A 212 7.99 -28.68 -2.71
CA SER A 212 9.36 -28.51 -3.16
C SER A 212 9.62 -28.84 -4.65
N SER A 213 10.70 -28.25 -5.18
CA SER A 213 11.76 -28.81 -6.05
C SER A 213 11.48 -29.83 -7.16
N GLY A 214 11.96 -29.49 -8.37
CA GLY A 214 12.37 -30.40 -9.47
C GLY A 214 12.26 -29.66 -10.81
N GLY A 215 13.28 -29.42 -11.64
CA GLY A 215 14.58 -30.06 -11.83
C GLY A 215 14.63 -30.69 -13.23
N GLY A 216 15.34 -30.05 -14.17
CA GLY A 216 15.68 -30.58 -15.52
C GLY A 216 14.56 -30.42 -16.56
N GLY A 217 14.80 -30.19 -17.85
CA GLY A 217 16.01 -30.23 -18.66
C GLY A 217 15.56 -30.40 -20.14
N ALA A 218 16.31 -29.76 -21.04
CA ALA A 218 16.38 -29.89 -22.50
C ALA A 218 15.38 -30.76 -23.31
N GLY A 219 14.94 -30.22 -24.44
CA GLY A 219 14.36 -31.00 -25.54
C GLY A 219 13.85 -30.13 -26.68
N ALA A 220 14.75 -29.67 -27.55
CA ALA A 220 14.39 -29.26 -28.91
C ALA A 220 14.10 -30.52 -29.72
N SER A 221 13.11 -30.49 -30.61
CA SER A 221 13.15 -31.28 -31.85
C SER A 221 12.00 -30.96 -32.83
N TRP A 222 12.40 -30.88 -34.11
CA TRP A 222 11.69 -30.88 -35.41
C TRP A 222 10.73 -29.73 -35.74
#